data_AF-A0A9E4CFA9-F1
#
_entry.id   AF-A0A9E4CFA9-F1
#
_cell.length_a   1.000
_cell.length_b   1.000
_cell.length_c   1.000
_cell.angle_alpha   90.00
_cell.angle_beta   90.00
_cell.angle_gamma   90.00
#
_symmetry.space_group_name_H-M   'P 1'
#
loop_
_entity.id
_entity.type
_entity.pdbx_description
1 polymer ?
#
loop_
_entity_poly.entity_id
_entity_poly.type
_entity_poly.pdbx_seq_one_letter_code
_entity_poly.pdbx_strand_id
1 'polypeptide(L)' 'SFCFDYYREVYQQFSDGMKLGQKQQTLLEYCENRNVTLQMLKNLKEFAPEQYEQHESRLYSSE' A
#
# COMPACT_ATOMS: atom_id res chain seq x y z
N SER A 1 -1.89 3.45 9.96
CA SER A 1 -0.90 4.53 9.85
C SER A 1 -0.55 4.79 8.40
N PHE A 2 0.04 3.86 7.63
CA PHE A 2 0.47 4.12 6.24
C PHE A 2 -0.46 4.99 5.37
N CYS A 3 -1.74 4.62 5.20
CA CYS A 3 -2.67 5.43 4.39
C CYS A 3 -2.99 6.79 5.02
N PHE A 4 -3.00 6.90 6.35
CA PHE A 4 -3.17 8.20 7.03
C PHE A 4 -1.99 9.14 6.73
N ASP A 5 -0.77 8.61 6.69
CA ASP A 5 0.46 9.38 6.52
C ASP A 5 0.71 9.79 5.05
N TYR A 6 0.46 8.87 4.10
CA TYR A 6 0.82 9.08 2.68
C TYR A 6 -0.38 9.22 1.73
N TYR A 7 -1.59 8.78 2.14
CA TYR A 7 -2.76 8.64 1.26
C TYR A 7 -4.05 9.10 1.95
N ARG A 8 -4.06 10.35 2.45
CA ARG A 8 -5.16 10.88 3.26
C ARG A 8 -6.53 10.77 2.56
N GLU A 9 -6.59 10.97 1.24
CA GLU A 9 -7.81 10.80 0.44
C GLU A 9 -8.35 9.35 0.47
N VAL A 10 -7.45 8.35 0.51
CA VAL A 10 -7.82 6.94 0.64
C VAL A 10 -8.25 6.64 2.07
N TYR A 11 -7.52 7.15 3.06
CA TYR A 11 -7.86 6.96 4.47
C TYR A 11 -9.25 7.51 4.81
N GLN A 12 -9.65 8.64 4.23
CA GLN A 12 -10.99 9.22 4.40
C GLN A 12 -12.12 8.33 3.86
N GLN A 13 -11.81 7.40 2.95
CA GLN A 13 -12.79 6.44 2.42
C GLN A 13 -12.92 5.20 3.30
N PHE A 14 -12.06 5.02 4.31
CA PHE A 14 -12.14 3.89 5.22
C PHE A 14 -13.31 4.06 6.20
N SER A 15 -14.08 2.99 6.37
CA SER A 15 -15.13 2.90 7.39
C SER A 15 -14.88 1.76 8.38
N ASP A 16 -15.53 1.83 9.54
CA ASP A 16 -15.35 0.87 10.64
C ASP A 16 -15.71 -0.57 10.27
N GLY A 17 -16.52 -0.78 9.22
CA GLY A 17 -16.89 -2.09 8.70
C GLY A 17 -15.93 -2.68 7.65
N MET A 18 -14.95 -1.91 7.17
CA MET A 18 -14.07 -2.39 6.09
C MET A 18 -13.03 -3.38 6.61
N LYS A 19 -13.00 -4.55 5.96
CA LYS A 19 -11.93 -5.55 6.12
C LYS A 19 -10.61 -5.03 5.56
N LEU A 20 -9.51 -5.60 6.05
CA LEU A 20 -8.17 -5.24 5.58
C LEU A 20 -8.02 -5.35 4.05
N GLY A 21 -8.52 -6.44 3.45
CA GLY A 21 -8.48 -6.63 1.99
C GLY A 21 -9.24 -5.54 1.22
N GLN A 22 -10.35 -5.04 1.76
CA GLN A 22 -11.09 -3.93 1.14
C GLN A 22 -10.29 -2.63 1.21
N LYS A 23 -9.64 -2.35 2.36
CA LYS A 23 -8.78 -1.17 2.52
C LYS A 23 -7.57 -1.22 1.57
N GLN A 24 -6.98 -2.40 1.39
CA GLN A 24 -5.89 -2.64 0.43
C GLN A 24 -6.37 -2.41 -1.01
N GLN A 25 -7.52 -2.96 -1.38
CA GLN A 25 -8.11 -2.79 -2.71
C GLN A 25 -8.37 -1.31 -3.02
N THR A 26 -8.96 -0.56 -2.09
CA THR A 26 -9.20 0.89 -2.27
C THR A 26 -7.90 1.66 -2.49
N LEU A 27 -6.83 1.32 -1.78
CA LEU A 27 -5.51 1.93 -1.99
C LEU A 27 -4.95 1.59 -3.37
N LEU A 28 -5.02 0.32 -3.78
CA LEU A 28 -4.51 -0.12 -5.08
C LEU A 28 -5.26 0.58 -6.23
N GLU A 29 -6.59 0.59 -6.19
CA GLU A 29 -7.42 1.27 -7.18
C GLU A 29 -7.11 2.76 -7.26
N TYR A 30 -6.93 3.43 -6.12
CA TYR A 30 -6.51 4.83 -6.09
C TYR A 30 -5.17 5.04 -6.78
N CYS A 31 -4.19 4.18 -6.49
CA CYS A 31 -2.84 4.29 -7.05
C CYS A 31 -2.79 3.99 -8.55
N GLU A 32 -3.54 2.99 -9.01
CA GLU A 32 -3.65 2.62 -10.43
C GLU A 32 -4.32 3.73 -11.23
N ASN A 33 -5.46 4.23 -10.77
CA ASN A 33 -6.20 5.31 -11.46
C ASN A 33 -5.39 6.60 -11.62
N ARG A 34 -4.41 6.83 -10.72
CA ARG A 34 -3.54 8.01 -10.75
C ARG A 34 -2.14 7.72 -11.31
N ASN A 35 -1.87 6.49 -11.74
CA ASN A 35 -0.54 6.04 -12.19
C ASN A 35 0.59 6.29 -11.17
N VAL A 36 0.30 6.16 -9.87
CA VAL A 36 1.25 6.40 -8.77
C VAL A 36 1.69 5.12 -8.05
N THR A 37 1.45 3.94 -8.64
CA THR A 37 1.83 2.64 -8.03
C THR A 37 3.31 2.54 -7.67
N LEU A 38 4.21 3.06 -8.51
CA LEU A 38 5.65 3.08 -8.18
C LEU A 38 5.97 3.98 -6.99
N GLN A 39 5.28 5.11 -6.84
CA GLN A 39 5.43 5.98 -5.67
C GLN A 39 4.87 5.30 -4.41
N MET A 40 3.80 4.52 -4.54
CA MET A 40 3.27 3.70 -3.44
C MET A 40 4.28 2.70 -2.93
N LEU A 41 4.98 1.99 -3.82
CA LEU A 41 6.04 1.06 -3.43
C LEU A 41 7.19 1.78 -2.72
N LYS A 42 7.60 2.96 -3.21
CA LYS A 42 8.62 3.80 -2.54
C LYS A 42 8.19 4.19 -1.12
N ASN A 43 6.98 4.73 -0.98
CA ASN A 43 6.45 5.13 0.33
C ASN A 43 6.36 3.91 1.27
N LEU A 44 5.97 2.74 0.76
CA LEU A 44 5.88 1.51 1.54
C LEU A 44 7.26 1.05 2.02
N LYS A 45 8.27 1.13 1.16
CA LYS A 45 9.67 0.84 1.51
C LYS A 45 10.20 1.79 2.59
N GLU A 46 9.86 3.07 2.54
CA GLU A 46 10.25 4.04 3.58
C GLU A 46 9.48 3.83 4.88
N PHE A 47 8.20 3.49 4.81
CA PHE A 47 7.33 3.33 5.97
C PHE A 47 7.59 2.03 6.75
N ALA A 48 7.87 0.93 6.06
CA ALA A 48 8.07 -0.38 6.66
C ALA A 48 9.17 -1.18 5.93
N PRO A 49 10.44 -0.74 6.02
CA PRO A 49 11.54 -1.29 5.23
C PRO A 49 11.73 -2.80 5.44
N GLU A 50 11.73 -3.28 6.68
CA GLU A 50 11.93 -4.70 6.99
C GLU A 50 10.83 -5.60 6.39
N GLN A 51 9.57 -5.15 6.44
CA GLN A 51 8.44 -5.88 5.87
C GLN A 51 8.54 -5.87 4.34
N TYR A 52 8.88 -4.72 3.76
CA TYR A 52 9.08 -4.59 2.32
C TYR A 52 10.18 -5.54 1.83
N GLU A 53 11.35 -5.55 2.46
CA GLU A 53 12.48 -6.40 2.08
C GLU A 53 12.17 -7.90 2.19
N GLN A 54 11.43 -8.33 3.22
CA GLN A 54 10.98 -9.72 3.36
C GLN A 54 10.07 -10.15 2.20
N HIS A 55 9.19 -9.25 1.74
CA HIS A 55 8.28 -9.52 0.63
C HIS A 55 8.98 -9.42 -0.73
N GLU A 56 9.84 -8.43 -0.92
CA GLU A 56 10.68 -8.26 -2.11
C GLU A 56 11.56 -9.49 -2.33
N SER A 57 12.24 -9.96 -1.28
CA SER A 57 13.07 -11.16 -1.34
C SER A 57 12.29 -12.40 -1.77
N ARG A 58 11.03 -12.56 -1.33
CA ARG A 58 10.17 -13.69 -1.75
C ARG A 58 9.78 -13.65 -3.23
N LEU A 59 9.58 -12.47 -3.79
CA LEU A 59 9.25 -12.29 -5.20
C LEU A 59 10.43 -12.68 -6.11
N TYR A 60 11.66 -12.36 -5.68
CA TYR A 60 12.88 -12.68 -6.42
C TYR A 60 13.51 -14.04 -6.07
N SER A 61 13.07 -14.71 -4.99
CA SER A 61 13.52 -16.06 -4.62
C SER A 61 12.68 -17.18 -5.24
N SER A 62 11.75 -16.83 -6.14
CA SER A 62 10.87 -17.79 -6.85
C SER A 62 11.31 -18.03 -8.30
N GLU A 63 12.56 -17.69 -8.65
CA GLU A 63 13.22 -18.02 -9.93
C GLU A 63 14.19 -19.20 -9.79
#